data_AF-A0A817X2L8-F1
#
_entry.id   AF-A0A817X2L8-F1
#
_cell.length_a   1.000
_cell.length_b   1.000
_cell.length_c   1.000
_cell.angle_alpha   90.00
_cell.angle_beta   90.00
_cell.angle_gamma   90.00
#
_symmetry.space_group_name_H-M   'P 1'
#
loop_
_entity.id
_entity.type
_entity.pdbx_description
1 polymer ?
#
loop_
_entity_poly.entity_id
_entity_poly.type
_entity_poly.pdbx_seq_one_letter_code
_entity_poly.pdbx_strand_id
1 'polypeptide(L)'
;MKSRHIGLCLVCNDAAVGINFGVPTCMPCKAFFRRNAVKLGTIDFICQEDGDCPVTYESRRICNCCRLAKCFRVGMQKSLILSDAQRLARKELVQQNRLKRGQSKAQNLSLIRPATLCYLGQNSSAYLSSSDQTLLTNIFNTYRQIFEITTKCQYQPFPAIEHKSVHTFLNEYEERHKILIAYFKYIPEFNNLFIDDKIRLLRNHFGGMITMNELMLARSKDIIEASERILPYTYDPILLKLILIVRSLSSGINRYRKDTDMDRIFNNTLAVFAGQSVYVELLWRYIMSKVSSEQDAVKFFNKLILDLLYLQRSCFAIERNMYRLGHEIEQMKPLMQSMWPRIENIDEINYDNDMDMEPCL
;
A
#
# COMPACT_ATOMS: atom_id res chain seq x y z
N MET A 1 -23.78 19.34 1.14
CA MET A 1 -24.60 20.01 0.10
C MET A 1 -25.90 19.24 -0.07
N LYS A 2 -27.06 19.83 0.26
CA LYS A 2 -28.38 19.20 0.02
C LYS A 2 -28.59 19.11 -1.50
N SER A 3 -28.88 17.93 -2.04
CA SER A 3 -29.12 17.78 -3.49
C SER A 3 -30.40 18.53 -3.87
N ARG A 4 -30.30 19.50 -4.79
CA ARG A 4 -31.50 20.15 -5.34
C ARG A 4 -32.28 19.12 -6.16
N HIS A 5 -33.50 18.82 -5.72
CA HIS A 5 -34.44 18.01 -6.48
C HIS A 5 -35.13 18.88 -7.53
N ILE A 6 -35.31 18.36 -8.74
CA ILE A 6 -35.92 19.09 -9.86
C ILE A 6 -37.39 18.71 -10.10
N GLY A 7 -38.00 17.93 -9.20
CA GLY A 7 -39.37 17.42 -9.30
C GLY A 7 -39.48 15.97 -8.85
N LEU A 8 -40.51 15.26 -9.33
CA LEU A 8 -40.75 13.85 -9.06
C LEU A 8 -40.19 12.97 -10.20
N CYS A 9 -39.75 11.77 -9.83
CA CYS A 9 -39.29 10.76 -10.77
C CYS A 9 -40.48 10.16 -11.51
N LEU A 10 -40.53 10.33 -12.84
CA LEU A 10 -41.66 9.84 -13.63
C LEU A 10 -41.86 8.31 -13.59
N VAL A 11 -40.84 7.56 -13.16
CA VAL A 11 -40.92 6.09 -13.03
C VAL A 11 -41.58 5.67 -11.72
N CYS A 12 -41.26 6.31 -10.59
CA CYS A 12 -41.65 5.80 -9.26
C CYS A 12 -42.10 6.86 -8.26
N ASN A 13 -42.23 8.11 -8.70
CA ASN A 13 -42.62 9.29 -7.90
C ASN A 13 -41.69 9.66 -6.73
N ASP A 14 -40.54 9.01 -6.60
CA ASP A 14 -39.44 9.43 -5.71
C ASP A 14 -38.83 10.77 -6.14
N ALA A 15 -38.06 11.45 -5.28
CA ALA A 15 -37.45 12.74 -5.59
C ALA A 15 -36.45 12.63 -6.77
N ALA A 16 -36.69 13.38 -7.84
CA ALA A 16 -35.82 13.39 -9.01
C ALA A 16 -34.56 14.22 -8.74
N VAL A 17 -33.41 13.66 -9.07
CA VAL A 17 -32.09 14.30 -8.88
C VAL A 17 -31.60 15.03 -10.14
N GLY A 18 -32.29 14.83 -11.26
CA GLY A 18 -31.94 15.39 -12.56
C GLY A 18 -32.68 14.71 -13.71
N ILE A 19 -32.46 15.22 -14.93
CA ILE A 19 -32.90 14.58 -16.18
C ILE A 19 -31.86 13.50 -16.53
N ASN A 20 -32.26 12.23 -16.52
CA ASN A 20 -31.39 11.12 -16.89
C ASN A 20 -32.03 10.32 -18.01
N PHE A 21 -31.25 10.09 -19.08
CA PHE A 21 -31.71 9.38 -20.28
C PHE A 21 -32.98 9.99 -20.90
N GLY A 22 -33.10 11.33 -20.84
CA GLY A 22 -34.20 12.10 -21.45
C GLY A 22 -35.31 12.52 -20.49
N VAL A 23 -35.37 11.99 -19.26
CA VAL A 23 -36.51 12.23 -18.36
C VAL A 23 -36.12 12.49 -16.89
N PRO A 24 -36.91 13.27 -16.13
CA PRO A 24 -36.70 13.47 -14.69
C PRO A 24 -36.80 12.15 -13.91
N THR A 25 -35.70 11.76 -13.25
CA THR A 25 -35.62 10.49 -12.51
C THR A 25 -34.80 10.57 -11.23
N CYS A 26 -35.13 9.70 -10.28
CA CYS A 26 -34.33 9.47 -9.07
C CYS A 26 -33.07 8.65 -9.38
N MET A 27 -32.11 8.67 -8.47
CA MET A 27 -30.83 7.96 -8.64
C MET A 27 -30.99 6.43 -8.79
N PRO A 28 -31.89 5.76 -8.04
CA PRO A 28 -32.14 4.33 -8.22
C PRO A 28 -32.69 3.97 -9.61
N CYS A 29 -33.67 4.73 -10.13
CA CYS A 29 -34.23 4.46 -11.46
C CYS A 29 -33.23 4.74 -12.59
N LYS A 30 -32.40 5.77 -12.45
CA LYS A 30 -31.25 6.00 -13.34
C LYS A 30 -30.32 4.78 -13.40
N ALA A 31 -29.88 4.28 -12.25
CA ALA A 31 -28.94 3.16 -12.17
C ALA A 31 -29.57 1.84 -12.65
N PHE A 32 -30.86 1.64 -12.37
CA PHE A 32 -31.63 0.50 -12.85
C PHE A 32 -31.73 0.49 -14.38
N PHE A 33 -32.15 1.59 -14.99
CA PHE A 33 -32.30 1.69 -16.45
C PHE A 33 -30.96 1.44 -17.17
N ARG A 34 -29.87 2.07 -16.70
CA ARG A 34 -28.54 1.87 -17.29
C ARG A 34 -28.07 0.41 -17.32
N ARG A 35 -28.46 -0.40 -16.32
CA ARG A 35 -28.07 -1.82 -16.21
C ARG A 35 -28.96 -2.75 -17.04
N ASN A 36 -30.21 -2.36 -17.25
CA ASN A 36 -31.24 -3.27 -17.75
C ASN A 36 -31.87 -2.86 -19.09
N ALA A 37 -31.58 -1.67 -19.63
CA ALA A 37 -32.17 -1.19 -20.89
C ALA A 37 -31.94 -2.10 -22.11
N VAL A 38 -30.93 -2.96 -22.09
CA VAL A 38 -30.66 -3.95 -23.16
C VAL A 38 -31.35 -5.30 -22.93
N LYS A 39 -31.97 -5.49 -21.76
CA LYS A 39 -32.58 -6.75 -21.32
C LYS A 39 -34.10 -6.80 -21.51
N LEU A 40 -34.71 -5.74 -22.05
CA LEU A 40 -36.15 -5.77 -22.32
C LEU A 40 -36.44 -6.84 -23.39
N GLY A 41 -37.31 -7.80 -23.07
CA GLY A 41 -37.64 -8.93 -23.95
C GLY A 41 -36.74 -10.16 -23.80
N THR A 42 -35.80 -10.16 -22.85
CA THR A 42 -35.06 -11.39 -22.47
C THR A 42 -35.84 -12.18 -21.41
N ILE A 43 -35.54 -13.47 -21.27
CA ILE A 43 -36.22 -14.37 -20.31
C ILE A 43 -36.09 -13.87 -18.85
N ASP A 44 -35.02 -13.14 -18.54
CA ASP A 44 -34.75 -12.53 -17.23
C ASP A 44 -35.70 -11.36 -16.87
N PHE A 45 -36.52 -10.90 -17.82
CA PHE A 45 -37.41 -9.73 -17.68
C PHE A 45 -38.86 -10.07 -18.01
N ILE A 46 -39.35 -11.21 -17.50
CA ILE A 46 -40.75 -11.61 -17.57
C ILE A 46 -41.48 -11.18 -16.29
N CYS A 47 -42.70 -10.66 -16.43
CA CYS A 47 -43.56 -10.38 -15.28
C CYS A 47 -44.19 -11.68 -14.77
N GLN A 48 -44.26 -11.86 -13.44
CA GLN A 48 -44.92 -13.03 -12.83
C GLN A 48 -46.44 -12.84 -12.68
N GLU A 49 -46.93 -11.63 -12.92
CA GLU A 49 -48.34 -11.22 -12.87
C GLU A 49 -48.80 -10.76 -14.27
N ASP A 50 -49.81 -9.89 -14.36
CA ASP A 50 -50.43 -9.42 -15.62
C ASP A 50 -49.63 -8.35 -16.40
N GLY A 51 -48.35 -8.15 -16.09
CA GLY A 51 -47.52 -7.15 -16.77
C GLY A 51 -47.81 -5.67 -16.46
N ASP A 52 -48.73 -5.39 -15.52
CA ASP A 52 -49.08 -4.01 -15.09
C ASP A 52 -48.86 -3.75 -13.59
N CYS A 53 -47.81 -4.35 -13.00
CA CYS A 53 -47.49 -4.13 -11.60
C CYS A 53 -47.26 -2.63 -11.30
N PRO A 54 -47.82 -2.09 -10.19
CA PRO A 54 -47.60 -0.71 -9.80
C PRO A 54 -46.11 -0.46 -9.50
N VAL A 55 -45.63 0.69 -9.97
CA VAL A 55 -44.22 1.12 -9.76
C VAL A 55 -44.23 2.46 -9.03
N THR A 56 -44.11 2.39 -7.71
CA THR A 56 -43.99 3.51 -6.76
C THR A 56 -42.64 3.47 -6.04
N TYR A 57 -42.36 4.40 -5.12
CA TYR A 57 -41.12 4.41 -4.35
C TYR A 57 -40.91 3.09 -3.58
N GLU A 58 -42.00 2.55 -3.04
CA GLU A 58 -42.08 1.34 -2.22
C GLU A 58 -42.09 0.07 -3.08
N SER A 59 -42.91 0.05 -4.14
CA SER A 59 -43.18 -1.16 -4.93
C SER A 59 -42.22 -1.39 -6.10
N ARG A 60 -41.40 -0.39 -6.48
CA ARG A 60 -40.46 -0.48 -7.63
C ARG A 60 -39.41 -1.60 -7.54
N ARG A 61 -39.30 -2.34 -6.44
CA ARG A 61 -38.38 -3.49 -6.32
C ARG A 61 -39.06 -4.83 -6.56
N ILE A 62 -40.40 -4.87 -6.60
CA ILE A 62 -41.20 -6.09 -6.70
C ILE A 62 -41.07 -6.69 -8.11
N CYS A 63 -41.41 -5.92 -9.14
CA CYS A 63 -41.36 -6.40 -10.53
C CYS A 63 -40.36 -5.61 -11.37
N ASN A 64 -39.22 -6.25 -11.69
CA ASN A 64 -38.20 -5.65 -12.56
C ASN A 64 -38.71 -5.48 -14.01
N CYS A 65 -39.54 -6.40 -14.50
CA CYS A 65 -40.17 -6.31 -15.82
C CYS A 65 -41.00 -5.03 -15.97
N CYS A 66 -42.03 -4.84 -15.12
CA CYS A 66 -42.89 -3.67 -15.16
C CYS A 66 -42.13 -2.37 -14.87
N ARG A 67 -41.12 -2.40 -14.01
CA ARG A 67 -40.25 -1.24 -13.78
C ARG A 67 -39.48 -0.84 -15.04
N LEU A 68 -38.89 -1.79 -15.76
CA LEU A 68 -38.15 -1.51 -16.98
C LEU A 68 -39.08 -1.07 -18.11
N ALA A 69 -40.24 -1.73 -18.26
CA ALA A 69 -41.28 -1.32 -19.19
C ALA A 69 -41.74 0.12 -18.91
N LYS A 70 -41.97 0.49 -17.65
CA LYS A 70 -42.31 1.86 -17.27
C LYS A 70 -41.20 2.87 -17.57
N CYS A 71 -39.93 2.51 -17.36
CA CYS A 71 -38.81 3.36 -17.77
C CYS A 71 -38.88 3.75 -19.25
N PHE A 72 -39.14 2.79 -20.14
CA PHE A 72 -39.33 3.08 -21.56
C PHE A 72 -40.63 3.86 -21.83
N ARG A 73 -41.73 3.49 -21.18
CA ARG A 73 -43.04 4.15 -21.34
C ARG A 73 -42.99 5.64 -21.00
N VAL A 74 -42.22 6.04 -19.98
CA VAL A 74 -42.05 7.45 -19.61
C VAL A 74 -41.07 8.19 -20.51
N GLY A 75 -40.38 7.51 -21.44
CA GLY A 75 -39.49 8.12 -22.43
C GLY A 75 -38.00 8.00 -22.14
N MET A 76 -37.54 7.09 -21.26
CA MET A 76 -36.10 6.84 -21.10
C MET A 76 -35.52 6.23 -22.37
N GLN A 77 -34.49 6.88 -22.94
CA GLN A 77 -33.90 6.47 -24.21
C GLN A 77 -32.63 5.63 -23.99
N LYS A 78 -32.63 4.39 -24.51
CA LYS A 78 -31.44 3.50 -24.44
C LYS A 78 -30.25 4.03 -25.25
N SER A 79 -30.49 4.79 -26.32
CA SER A 79 -29.46 5.41 -27.17
C SER A 79 -28.59 6.43 -26.41
N LEU A 80 -29.10 7.00 -25.31
CA LEU A 80 -28.37 7.91 -24.43
C LEU A 80 -27.46 7.17 -23.43
N ILE A 81 -27.48 5.83 -23.44
CA ILE A 81 -26.51 5.01 -22.71
C ILE A 81 -25.29 4.86 -23.62
N LEU A 82 -24.16 5.42 -23.18
CA LEU A 82 -22.88 5.27 -23.89
C LEU A 82 -22.59 3.79 -24.13
N SER A 83 -22.30 3.44 -25.39
CA SER A 83 -21.79 2.13 -25.77
C SER A 83 -20.43 1.88 -25.13
N ASP A 84 -20.00 0.62 -25.04
CA ASP A 84 -18.70 0.31 -24.43
C ASP A 84 -17.54 0.93 -25.21
N ALA A 85 -17.64 1.02 -26.54
CA ALA A 85 -16.71 1.78 -27.38
C ALA A 85 -16.68 3.28 -27.03
N GLN A 86 -17.85 3.91 -26.85
CA GLN A 86 -17.92 5.33 -26.46
C GLN A 86 -17.45 5.58 -25.02
N ARG A 87 -17.62 4.62 -24.11
CA ARG A 87 -17.06 4.69 -22.75
C ARG A 87 -15.54 4.62 -22.78
N LEU A 88 -14.98 3.75 -23.62
CA LEU A 88 -13.54 3.62 -23.80
C LEU A 88 -12.96 4.89 -24.43
N ALA A 89 -13.55 5.39 -25.52
CA ALA A 89 -13.17 6.64 -26.16
C ALA A 89 -13.26 7.85 -25.21
N ARG A 90 -14.28 7.90 -24.34
CA ARG A 90 -14.40 8.95 -23.32
C ARG A 90 -13.33 8.82 -22.23
N LYS A 91 -12.97 7.61 -21.81
CA LYS A 91 -11.86 7.37 -20.88
C LYS A 91 -10.53 7.79 -21.51
N GLU A 92 -10.29 7.45 -22.77
CA GLU A 92 -9.12 7.86 -23.54
C GLU A 92 -9.05 9.38 -23.71
N LEU A 93 -10.16 10.04 -24.05
CA LEU A 93 -10.22 11.50 -24.18
C LEU A 93 -9.98 12.21 -22.84
N VAL A 94 -10.53 11.69 -21.73
CA VAL A 94 -10.26 12.20 -20.38
C VAL A 94 -8.79 12.00 -20.02
N GLN A 95 -8.19 10.88 -20.41
CA GLN A 95 -6.77 10.62 -20.22
C GLN A 95 -5.92 11.59 -21.04
N GLN A 96 -6.22 11.79 -22.32
CA GLN A 96 -5.54 12.76 -23.19
C GLN A 96 -5.69 14.20 -22.68
N ASN A 97 -6.87 14.59 -22.20
CA ASN A 97 -7.08 15.93 -21.64
C ASN A 97 -6.37 16.12 -20.29
N ARG A 98 -6.19 15.06 -19.50
CA ARG A 98 -5.33 15.08 -18.31
C ARG A 98 -3.85 15.24 -18.70
N LEU A 99 -3.41 14.56 -19.76
CA LEU A 99 -2.05 14.70 -20.30
C LEU A 99 -1.79 16.12 -20.83
N LYS A 100 -2.73 16.70 -21.58
CA LYS A 100 -2.64 18.09 -22.08
C LYS A 100 -2.63 19.13 -20.96
N ARG A 101 -3.45 18.97 -19.91
CA ARG A 101 -3.43 19.86 -18.72
C ARG A 101 -2.18 19.67 -17.85
N GLY A 102 -1.47 18.55 -18.01
CA GLY A 102 -0.18 18.30 -17.38
C GLY A 102 1.00 19.03 -18.03
N GLN A 103 0.90 19.38 -19.33
CA GLN A 103 1.99 20.04 -20.07
C GLN A 103 2.16 21.53 -19.71
N SER A 104 1.09 22.25 -19.35
CA SER A 104 1.18 23.69 -19.02
C SER A 104 1.66 23.98 -17.60
N LYS A 105 1.83 22.97 -16.74
CA LYS A 105 2.42 23.10 -15.39
C LYS A 105 3.87 22.58 -15.30
N ALA A 106 4.47 22.21 -16.43
CA ALA A 106 5.78 21.57 -16.51
C ALA A 106 6.98 22.55 -16.52
N GLN A 107 6.82 23.79 -16.08
CA GLN A 107 7.95 24.73 -15.93
C GLN A 107 8.39 25.00 -14.50
N ASN A 108 7.69 24.49 -13.48
CA ASN A 108 8.18 24.55 -12.11
C ASN A 108 7.69 23.34 -11.32
N LEU A 109 8.63 22.63 -10.68
CA LEU A 109 8.47 21.47 -9.78
C LEU A 109 8.58 20.07 -10.42
N SER A 110 9.80 19.74 -10.84
CA SER A 110 10.32 18.39 -11.01
C SER A 110 10.51 17.69 -9.67
N LEU A 111 9.42 17.17 -9.09
CA LEU A 111 9.52 16.14 -8.06
C LEU A 111 8.71 14.93 -8.52
N ILE A 112 9.47 13.93 -8.96
CA ILE A 112 9.04 12.57 -9.28
C ILE A 112 8.03 12.15 -8.20
N ARG A 113 6.79 11.81 -8.55
CA ARG A 113 5.85 11.11 -7.65
C ARG A 113 6.04 9.61 -7.88
N PRO A 114 6.40 8.77 -6.88
CA PRO A 114 6.44 7.32 -7.03
C PRO A 114 5.02 6.73 -6.98
N ALA A 115 4.09 7.22 -7.81
CA ALA A 115 2.73 6.68 -7.91
C ALA A 115 2.53 5.80 -9.16
N THR A 116 3.62 5.41 -9.85
CA THR A 116 3.57 4.94 -11.25
C THR A 116 3.99 3.48 -11.46
N LEU A 117 4.01 2.62 -10.43
CA LEU A 117 4.10 1.16 -10.66
C LEU A 117 2.73 0.49 -10.86
N CYS A 118 1.63 1.25 -10.73
CA CYS A 118 0.26 0.75 -10.95
C CYS A 118 -0.12 0.56 -12.42
N TYR A 119 0.74 0.85 -13.40
CA TYR A 119 0.51 0.42 -14.77
C TYR A 119 1.00 -1.02 -14.91
N LEU A 120 0.06 -1.94 -15.14
CA LEU A 120 0.39 -3.30 -15.59
C LEU A 120 1.18 -3.20 -16.90
N GLY A 121 2.49 -3.36 -16.81
CA GLY A 121 3.32 -3.64 -17.98
C GLY A 121 2.86 -4.97 -18.57
N GLN A 122 2.60 -4.98 -19.88
CA GLN A 122 2.22 -6.17 -20.66
C GLN A 122 3.33 -7.25 -20.71
N ASN A 123 4.44 -7.05 -19.99
CA ASN A 123 5.69 -7.80 -20.11
C ASN A 123 6.05 -8.62 -18.85
N SER A 124 5.08 -8.93 -17.98
CA SER A 124 5.38 -9.70 -16.76
C SER A 124 6.05 -11.05 -17.03
N SER A 125 5.71 -11.72 -18.15
CA SER A 125 6.36 -12.97 -18.58
C SER A 125 7.76 -12.80 -19.17
N ALA A 126 8.15 -11.59 -19.60
CA ALA A 126 9.46 -11.34 -20.18
C ALA A 126 10.56 -11.19 -19.11
N TYR A 127 10.19 -10.74 -17.91
CA TYR A 127 11.14 -10.41 -16.83
C TYR A 127 11.02 -11.30 -15.59
N LEU A 128 9.86 -11.93 -15.35
CA LEU A 128 9.65 -12.79 -14.18
C LEU A 128 9.51 -14.25 -14.61
N SER A 129 10.46 -15.08 -14.18
CA SER A 129 10.38 -16.53 -14.34
C SER A 129 9.23 -17.13 -13.52
N SER A 130 8.83 -18.37 -13.80
CA SER A 130 7.86 -19.09 -12.97
C SER A 130 8.32 -19.23 -11.51
N SER A 131 9.64 -19.34 -11.29
CA SER A 131 10.24 -19.35 -9.95
C SER A 131 10.06 -18.01 -9.25
N ASP A 132 10.37 -16.89 -9.93
CA ASP A 132 10.18 -15.53 -9.39
C ASP A 132 8.70 -15.30 -9.02
N GLN A 133 7.76 -15.69 -9.88
CA GLN A 133 6.32 -15.54 -9.63
C GLN A 133 5.86 -16.34 -8.41
N THR A 134 6.40 -17.54 -8.23
CA THR A 134 6.14 -18.38 -7.06
C THR A 134 6.70 -17.71 -5.80
N LEU A 135 7.93 -17.23 -5.84
CA LEU A 135 8.57 -16.54 -4.73
C LEU A 135 7.81 -15.26 -4.34
N LEU A 136 7.40 -14.42 -5.29
CA LEU A 136 6.59 -13.23 -5.04
C LEU A 136 5.23 -13.56 -4.42
N THR A 137 4.59 -14.63 -4.92
CA THR A 137 3.32 -15.14 -4.38
C THR A 137 3.49 -15.61 -2.92
N ASN A 138 4.59 -16.32 -2.62
CA ASN A 138 4.91 -16.79 -1.28
C ASN A 138 5.18 -15.61 -0.33
N ILE A 139 5.98 -14.64 -0.74
CA ILE A 139 6.25 -13.39 0.01
C ILE A 139 4.93 -12.69 0.37
N PHE A 140 4.04 -12.53 -0.60
CA PHE A 140 2.77 -11.85 -0.39
C PHE A 140 1.81 -12.63 0.51
N ASN A 141 1.58 -13.91 0.21
CA ASN A 141 0.61 -14.73 0.90
C ASN A 141 1.04 -15.09 2.32
N THR A 142 2.33 -15.33 2.56
CA THR A 142 2.84 -15.70 3.88
C THR A 142 2.63 -14.58 4.90
N TYR A 143 2.97 -13.34 4.54
CA TYR A 143 2.71 -12.19 5.41
C TYR A 143 1.22 -12.11 5.77
N ARG A 144 0.36 -12.25 4.76
CA ARG A 144 -1.09 -12.21 4.94
C ARG A 144 -1.59 -13.33 5.85
N GLN A 145 -1.13 -14.56 5.65
CA GLN A 145 -1.54 -15.72 6.45
C GLN A 145 -1.12 -15.56 7.92
N ILE A 146 0.14 -15.18 8.19
CA ILE A 146 0.62 -14.98 9.57
C ILE A 146 -0.16 -13.85 10.24
N PHE A 147 -0.39 -12.75 9.52
CA PHE A 147 -1.20 -11.65 10.03
C PHE A 147 -2.64 -12.07 10.31
N GLU A 148 -3.29 -12.80 9.40
CA GLU A 148 -4.66 -13.32 9.57
C GLU A 148 -4.78 -14.34 10.71
N ILE A 149 -3.83 -15.27 10.86
CA ILE A 149 -3.82 -16.25 11.96
C ILE A 149 -3.68 -15.53 13.30
N THR A 150 -2.72 -14.61 13.39
CA THR A 150 -2.46 -13.87 14.63
C THR A 150 -3.63 -12.94 14.97
N THR A 151 -4.25 -12.31 13.96
CA THR A 151 -5.40 -11.42 14.17
C THR A 151 -6.67 -12.14 14.62
N LYS A 152 -6.92 -13.36 14.14
CA LYS A 152 -8.06 -14.17 14.56
C LYS A 152 -7.92 -14.74 15.98
N CYS A 153 -6.68 -14.96 16.44
CA CYS A 153 -6.45 -15.63 17.71
C CYS A 153 -6.40 -14.67 18.92
N GLN A 154 -5.95 -13.41 18.76
CA GLN A 154 -5.63 -12.58 19.95
C GLN A 154 -5.53 -11.05 19.76
N TYR A 155 -5.88 -10.49 18.59
CA TYR A 155 -5.43 -9.13 18.27
C TYR A 155 -6.44 -8.03 18.60
N GLN A 156 -6.07 -7.16 19.55
CA GLN A 156 -6.73 -5.87 19.80
C GLN A 156 -6.33 -4.86 18.71
N PRO A 157 -7.21 -3.94 18.29
CA PRO A 157 -6.82 -2.84 17.43
C PRO A 157 -5.73 -2.01 18.12
N PHE A 158 -4.64 -1.74 17.40
CA PHE A 158 -3.56 -0.86 17.89
C PHE A 158 -3.81 0.58 17.41
N PRO A 159 -3.51 1.57 18.23
CA PRO A 159 -3.19 1.42 19.65
C PRO A 159 -4.44 1.01 20.45
N ALA A 160 -4.28 0.08 21.39
CA ALA A 160 -5.34 -0.41 22.27
C ALA A 160 -5.46 0.47 23.52
N ILE A 161 -4.39 1.16 23.89
CA ILE A 161 -4.35 2.13 24.98
C ILE A 161 -3.81 3.48 24.48
N GLU A 162 -4.11 4.54 25.23
CA GLU A 162 -3.41 5.81 25.04
C GLU A 162 -2.00 5.72 25.62
N HIS A 163 -0.99 6.00 24.80
CA HIS A 163 0.42 5.95 25.21
C HIS A 163 0.88 7.30 25.74
N LYS A 164 1.32 7.33 27.00
CA LYS A 164 1.88 8.54 27.65
C LYS A 164 3.41 8.58 27.64
N SER A 165 4.03 7.49 27.20
CA SER A 165 5.48 7.29 27.19
C SER A 165 5.88 6.44 25.98
N VAL A 166 7.17 6.43 25.66
CA VAL A 166 7.68 5.67 24.53
C VAL A 166 7.70 4.18 24.85
N HIS A 167 8.04 3.80 26.08
CA HIS A 167 8.06 2.42 26.53
C HIS A 167 6.66 1.79 26.51
N THR A 168 5.59 2.53 26.86
CA THR A 168 4.22 2.00 26.77
C THR A 168 3.82 1.72 25.32
N PHE A 169 4.18 2.60 24.38
CA PHE A 169 3.99 2.38 22.95
C PHE A 169 4.74 1.14 22.45
N LEU A 170 6.04 1.05 22.72
CA LEU A 170 6.87 -0.06 22.24
C LEU A 170 6.46 -1.40 22.87
N ASN A 171 6.05 -1.41 24.15
CA ASN A 171 5.56 -2.61 24.83
C ASN A 171 4.26 -3.16 24.25
N GLU A 172 3.39 -2.29 23.73
CA GLU A 172 2.22 -2.73 22.95
C GLU A 172 2.64 -3.17 21.54
N TYR A 173 3.61 -2.47 20.93
CA TYR A 173 4.14 -2.81 19.60
C TYR A 173 4.82 -4.18 19.55
N GLU A 174 5.33 -4.69 20.69
CA GLU A 174 6.01 -5.98 20.79
C GLU A 174 5.27 -7.11 20.04
N GLU A 175 3.95 -7.20 20.19
CA GLU A 175 3.14 -8.25 19.53
C GLU A 175 3.15 -8.11 18.01
N ARG A 176 3.14 -6.88 17.48
CA ARG A 176 3.30 -6.61 16.05
C ARG A 176 4.69 -6.99 15.56
N HIS A 177 5.70 -6.70 16.37
CA HIS A 177 7.06 -7.06 16.03
C HIS A 177 7.27 -8.58 15.99
N LYS A 178 6.62 -9.34 16.88
CA LYS A 178 6.62 -10.82 16.84
C LYS A 178 6.05 -11.38 15.54
N ILE A 179 4.98 -10.78 15.00
CA ILE A 179 4.43 -11.15 13.68
C ILE A 179 5.49 -10.94 12.59
N LEU A 180 6.19 -9.81 12.64
CA LEU A 180 7.24 -9.51 11.68
C LEU A 180 8.40 -10.50 11.76
N ILE A 181 8.88 -10.83 12.98
CA ILE A 181 9.89 -11.87 13.19
C ILE A 181 9.41 -13.22 12.65
N ALA A 182 8.16 -13.60 12.90
CA ALA A 182 7.58 -14.83 12.39
C ALA A 182 7.55 -14.85 10.85
N TYR A 183 7.21 -13.73 10.21
CA TYR A 183 7.25 -13.58 8.76
C TYR A 183 8.66 -13.80 8.19
N PHE A 184 9.70 -13.23 8.81
CA PHE A 184 11.08 -13.42 8.36
C PHE A 184 11.56 -14.88 8.40
N LYS A 185 10.99 -15.72 9.28
CA LYS A 185 11.31 -17.17 9.30
C LYS A 185 10.88 -17.92 8.04
N TYR A 186 9.98 -17.35 7.24
CA TYR A 186 9.55 -17.92 5.96
C TYR A 186 10.31 -17.36 4.76
N ILE A 187 11.21 -16.40 4.97
CA ILE A 187 12.13 -15.91 3.95
C ILE A 187 13.32 -16.88 3.93
N PRO A 188 13.49 -17.71 2.87
CA PRO A 188 14.45 -18.82 2.89
C PRO A 188 15.88 -18.39 3.24
N GLU A 189 16.33 -17.30 2.63
CA GLU A 189 17.66 -16.74 2.77
C GLU A 189 17.90 -16.25 4.19
N PHE A 190 16.91 -15.62 4.83
CA PHE A 190 16.98 -15.23 6.24
C PHE A 190 16.98 -16.47 7.14
N ASN A 191 16.11 -17.44 6.85
CA ASN A 191 15.97 -18.64 7.68
C ASN A 191 17.20 -19.56 7.64
N ASN A 192 17.99 -19.48 6.58
CA ASN A 192 19.23 -20.25 6.43
C ASN A 192 20.45 -19.60 7.13
N LEU A 193 20.32 -18.37 7.65
CA LEU A 193 21.40 -17.72 8.39
C LEU A 193 21.62 -18.36 9.76
N PHE A 194 22.79 -18.10 10.34
CA PHE A 194 23.05 -18.42 11.75
C PHE A 194 22.12 -17.62 12.67
N ILE A 195 21.78 -18.20 13.82
CA ILE A 195 20.84 -17.56 14.77
C ILE A 195 21.35 -16.19 15.24
N ASP A 196 22.66 -16.05 15.49
CA ASP A 196 23.27 -14.78 15.89
C ASP A 196 23.10 -13.72 14.80
N ASP A 197 23.26 -14.11 13.53
CA ASP A 197 23.10 -13.20 12.39
C ASP A 197 21.65 -12.78 12.20
N LYS A 198 20.70 -13.69 12.41
CA LYS A 198 19.27 -13.36 12.44
C LYS A 198 18.96 -12.33 13.53
N ILE A 199 19.50 -12.51 14.73
CA ILE A 199 19.29 -11.58 15.86
C ILE A 199 19.91 -10.21 15.54
N ARG A 200 21.14 -10.18 15.00
CA ARG A 200 21.81 -8.94 14.60
C ARG A 200 21.02 -8.19 13.52
N LEU A 201 20.54 -8.88 12.50
CA LEU A 201 19.71 -8.26 11.44
C LEU A 201 18.42 -7.67 12.01
N LEU A 202 17.71 -8.41 12.85
CA LEU A 202 16.46 -7.92 13.47
C LEU A 202 16.70 -6.68 14.33
N ARG A 203 17.78 -6.65 15.12
CA ARG A 203 18.17 -5.49 15.94
C ARG A 203 18.56 -4.30 15.07
N ASN A 204 19.47 -4.52 14.11
CA ASN A 204 20.02 -3.47 13.25
C ASN A 204 18.96 -2.84 12.33
N HIS A 205 17.88 -3.55 12.02
CA HIS A 205 16.83 -3.02 11.14
C HIS A 205 15.53 -2.66 11.84
N PHE A 206 15.45 -2.80 13.16
CA PHE A 206 14.20 -2.68 13.93
C PHE A 206 13.40 -1.41 13.59
N GLY A 207 14.04 -0.23 13.57
CA GLY A 207 13.36 1.05 13.31
C GLY A 207 12.79 1.14 11.89
N GLY A 208 13.56 0.72 10.88
CA GLY A 208 13.07 0.67 9.51
C GLY A 208 11.99 -0.40 9.31
N MET A 209 12.12 -1.53 9.99
CA MET A 209 11.17 -2.63 10.00
C MET A 209 9.81 -2.19 10.59
N ILE A 210 9.80 -1.52 11.75
CA ILE A 210 8.59 -0.93 12.32
C ILE A 210 7.92 0.00 11.33
N THR A 211 8.69 0.96 10.81
CA THR A 211 8.16 1.98 9.89
C THR A 211 7.52 1.36 8.66
N MET A 212 8.20 0.42 7.99
CA MET A 212 7.64 -0.25 6.81
C MET A 212 6.45 -1.14 7.15
N ASN A 213 6.47 -1.83 8.29
CA ASN A 213 5.36 -2.65 8.74
C ASN A 213 4.11 -1.81 8.99
N GLU A 214 4.24 -0.63 9.60
CA GLU A 214 3.11 0.27 9.83
C GLU A 214 2.55 0.87 8.54
N LEU A 215 3.43 1.15 7.56
CA LEU A 215 2.99 1.53 6.21
C LEU A 215 2.21 0.41 5.51
N MET A 216 2.53 -0.87 5.76
CA MET A 216 1.76 -2.00 5.24
C MET A 216 0.40 -2.16 5.93
N LEU A 217 0.30 -1.80 7.21
CA LEU A 217 -0.92 -1.93 7.99
C LEU A 217 -1.82 -0.69 7.91
N ALA A 218 -1.31 0.44 7.41
CA ALA A 218 -2.01 1.70 7.11
C ALA A 218 -2.79 2.30 8.30
N ARG A 219 -2.21 2.26 9.51
CA ARG A 219 -2.95 2.49 10.76
C ARG A 219 -2.41 3.55 11.72
N SER A 220 -1.24 4.16 11.49
CA SER A 220 -0.70 5.23 12.35
C SER A 220 -0.40 6.51 11.56
N LYS A 221 -1.06 7.63 11.90
CA LYS A 221 -0.83 8.93 11.24
C LYS A 221 0.59 9.47 11.50
N ASP A 222 1.08 9.33 12.72
CA ASP A 222 2.39 9.87 13.13
C ASP A 222 3.54 9.16 12.38
N ILE A 223 3.40 7.86 12.11
CA ILE A 223 4.39 7.08 11.37
C ILE A 223 4.32 7.38 9.86
N ILE A 224 3.14 7.75 9.35
CA ILE A 224 2.97 8.17 7.96
C ILE A 224 3.71 9.50 7.70
N GLU A 225 3.66 10.46 8.63
CA GLU A 225 4.37 11.75 8.52
C GLU A 225 5.89 11.57 8.55
N ALA A 226 6.42 10.67 9.38
CA ALA A 226 7.85 10.34 9.39
C ALA A 226 8.33 9.63 8.11
N SER A 227 7.40 9.16 7.27
CA SER A 227 7.66 8.25 6.14
C SER A 227 7.08 8.74 4.82
N GLU A 228 6.82 10.04 4.68
CA GLU A 228 6.17 10.63 3.50
C GLU A 228 6.81 10.24 2.17
N ARG A 229 8.14 10.08 2.14
CA ARG A 229 8.88 9.66 0.94
C ARG A 229 8.64 8.20 0.55
N ILE A 230 8.37 7.34 1.53
CA ILE A 230 8.11 5.92 1.30
C ILE A 230 6.62 5.65 1.04
N LEU A 231 5.74 6.53 1.52
CA LEU A 231 4.29 6.43 1.36
C LEU A 231 3.83 6.06 -0.06
N PRO A 232 4.41 6.57 -1.16
CA PRO A 232 3.92 6.23 -2.49
C PRO A 232 4.25 4.78 -2.92
N TYR A 233 5.19 4.10 -2.26
CA TYR A 233 5.43 2.67 -2.51
C TYR A 233 4.33 1.77 -1.90
N THR A 234 3.49 2.30 -0.99
CA THR A 234 2.39 1.53 -0.35
C THR A 234 1.28 1.12 -1.32
N TYR A 235 1.18 1.77 -2.47
CA TYR A 235 0.22 1.38 -3.51
C TYR A 235 0.55 0.02 -4.14
N ASP A 236 1.78 -0.46 -3.98
CA ASP A 236 2.21 -1.79 -4.41
C ASP A 236 2.67 -2.61 -3.19
N PRO A 237 1.80 -3.48 -2.64
CA PRO A 237 2.10 -4.24 -1.42
C PRO A 237 3.12 -5.36 -1.62
N ILE A 238 3.44 -5.75 -2.86
CA ILE A 238 4.52 -6.70 -3.16
C ILE A 238 5.85 -5.96 -3.15
N LEU A 239 5.91 -4.82 -3.84
CA LEU A 239 7.08 -3.95 -3.85
C LEU A 239 7.51 -3.58 -2.43
N LEU A 240 6.57 -3.14 -1.59
CA LEU A 240 6.88 -2.74 -0.22
C LEU A 240 7.44 -3.89 0.63
N LYS A 241 7.00 -5.13 0.38
CA LYS A 241 7.56 -6.33 1.04
C LYS A 241 8.94 -6.68 0.53
N LEU A 242 9.19 -6.54 -0.78
CA LEU A 242 10.53 -6.72 -1.35
C LEU A 242 11.51 -5.69 -0.76
N ILE A 243 11.09 -4.42 -0.68
CA ILE A 243 11.89 -3.36 -0.04
C ILE A 243 12.18 -3.70 1.42
N LEU A 244 11.17 -4.16 2.18
CA LEU A 244 11.35 -4.62 3.56
C LEU A 244 12.40 -5.74 3.66
N ILE A 245 12.33 -6.75 2.80
CA ILE A 245 13.26 -7.88 2.82
C ILE A 245 14.68 -7.43 2.44
N VAL A 246 14.84 -6.72 1.32
CA VAL A 246 16.14 -6.21 0.83
C VAL A 246 16.81 -5.34 1.89
N ARG A 247 16.05 -4.47 2.55
CA ARG A 247 16.58 -3.63 3.61
C ARG A 247 16.97 -4.45 4.83
N SER A 248 16.13 -5.39 5.26
CA SER A 248 16.35 -6.18 6.48
C SER A 248 17.44 -7.23 6.33
N LEU A 249 17.87 -7.55 5.10
CA LEU A 249 19.04 -8.36 4.77
C LEU A 249 20.28 -7.50 4.43
N SER A 250 20.25 -6.19 4.69
CA SER A 250 21.36 -5.30 4.38
C SER A 250 22.38 -5.24 5.51
N SER A 251 23.66 -5.36 5.18
CA SER A 251 24.77 -5.13 6.10
C SER A 251 25.20 -3.66 6.19
N GLY A 252 24.94 -2.85 5.15
CA GLY A 252 25.40 -1.46 5.04
C GLY A 252 24.46 -0.41 5.65
N ILE A 253 23.30 -0.83 6.16
CA ILE A 253 22.24 0.04 6.71
C ILE A 253 22.07 -0.24 8.22
N ASN A 254 23.19 -0.44 8.93
CA ASN A 254 23.17 -0.76 10.35
C ASN A 254 22.99 0.48 11.22
N ARG A 255 22.41 0.25 12.41
CA ARG A 255 22.23 1.24 13.48
C ARG A 255 23.53 1.60 14.19
N TYR A 256 24.40 0.61 14.39
CA TYR A 256 25.67 0.76 15.07
C TYR A 256 26.75 1.17 14.05
N ARG A 257 27.28 2.38 14.21
CA ARG A 257 28.29 3.00 13.32
C ARG A 257 29.40 3.64 14.16
N LYS A 258 30.08 2.84 14.99
CA LYS A 258 31.37 3.22 15.58
C LYS A 258 32.47 2.46 14.82
N ASP A 259 33.48 3.19 14.37
CA ASP A 259 34.55 2.66 13.51
C ASP A 259 35.50 1.66 14.20
N THR A 260 35.42 1.51 15.52
CA THR A 260 36.21 0.52 16.28
C THR A 260 35.40 -0.65 16.82
N ASP A 261 34.07 -0.56 16.80
CA ASP A 261 33.21 -1.65 17.26
C ASP A 261 32.82 -2.52 16.06
N MET A 262 33.82 -3.28 15.62
CA MET A 262 33.63 -4.56 14.97
C MET A 262 32.95 -5.54 15.93
N ASP A 263 31.77 -5.21 16.47
CA ASP A 263 30.82 -6.17 17.02
C ASP A 263 30.05 -6.91 15.90
N ARG A 264 30.91 -7.27 14.94
CA ARG A 264 31.03 -8.50 14.17
C ARG A 264 30.15 -8.52 12.94
N ILE A 265 30.79 -8.16 11.80
CA ILE A 265 30.63 -8.81 10.49
C ILE A 265 29.90 -10.12 10.75
N PHE A 266 28.62 -10.19 10.33
CA PHE A 266 27.79 -11.37 10.50
C PHE A 266 28.66 -12.62 10.41
N ASN A 267 28.47 -13.56 11.32
CA ASN A 267 29.25 -14.79 11.40
C ASN A 267 29.40 -15.40 10.00
N ASN A 268 28.38 -15.27 9.14
CA ASN A 268 28.50 -15.44 7.70
C ASN A 268 27.99 -14.24 6.89
N THR A 269 28.85 -13.22 6.73
CA THR A 269 28.53 -12.02 5.97
C THR A 269 28.31 -12.29 4.47
N LEU A 270 29.01 -13.27 3.89
CA LEU A 270 28.78 -13.69 2.50
C LEU A 270 27.37 -14.26 2.32
N ALA A 271 26.86 -15.03 3.27
CA ALA A 271 25.48 -15.55 3.21
C ALA A 271 24.45 -14.43 3.35
N VAL A 272 24.69 -13.42 4.19
CA VAL A 272 23.81 -12.24 4.29
C VAL A 272 23.78 -11.48 2.96
N PHE A 273 24.94 -11.19 2.36
CA PHE A 273 25.02 -10.53 1.06
C PHE A 273 24.37 -11.37 -0.05
N ALA A 274 24.68 -12.66 -0.13
CA ALA A 274 24.07 -13.56 -1.11
C ALA A 274 22.54 -13.59 -0.96
N GLY A 275 22.06 -13.66 0.29
CA GLY A 275 20.64 -13.58 0.59
C GLY A 275 20.02 -12.27 0.15
N GLN A 276 20.67 -11.14 0.41
CA GLN A 276 20.22 -9.83 -0.05
C GLN A 276 20.17 -9.74 -1.58
N SER A 277 21.21 -10.24 -2.27
CA SER A 277 21.32 -10.19 -3.73
C SER A 277 20.15 -10.87 -4.42
N VAL A 278 19.71 -12.03 -3.92
CA VAL A 278 18.52 -12.73 -4.46
C VAL A 278 17.31 -11.78 -4.51
N TYR A 279 17.06 -11.03 -3.44
CA TYR A 279 15.91 -10.12 -3.38
C TYR A 279 16.14 -8.79 -4.07
N VAL A 280 17.37 -8.30 -4.16
CA VAL A 280 17.71 -7.11 -4.95
C VAL A 280 17.47 -7.37 -6.43
N GLU A 281 17.91 -8.52 -6.93
CA GLU A 281 17.66 -8.91 -8.31
C GLU A 281 16.17 -9.18 -8.58
N LEU A 282 15.48 -9.83 -7.64
CA LEU A 282 14.03 -10.03 -7.74
C LEU A 282 13.28 -8.69 -7.75
N LEU A 283 13.70 -7.73 -6.91
CA LEU A 283 13.18 -6.36 -6.91
C LEU A 283 13.41 -5.67 -8.25
N TRP A 284 14.61 -5.79 -8.82
CA TRP A 284 14.92 -5.25 -10.14
C TRP A 284 14.01 -5.86 -11.23
N ARG A 285 13.92 -7.19 -11.31
CA ARG A 285 13.04 -7.90 -12.26
C ARG A 285 11.58 -7.52 -12.07
N TYR A 286 11.15 -7.37 -10.81
CA TYR A 286 9.80 -6.91 -10.48
C TYR A 286 9.54 -5.49 -10.99
N ILE A 287 10.45 -4.54 -10.78
CA ILE A 287 10.33 -3.17 -11.31
C ILE A 287 10.29 -3.19 -12.84
N MET A 288 11.19 -3.92 -13.49
CA MET A 288 11.22 -4.09 -14.96
C MET A 288 9.89 -4.63 -15.51
N SER A 289 9.21 -5.52 -14.77
CA SER A 289 7.90 -6.05 -15.16
C SER A 289 6.76 -5.01 -15.14
N LYS A 290 6.96 -3.87 -14.45
CA LYS A 290 5.94 -2.84 -14.21
C LYS A 290 6.20 -1.54 -14.97
N VAL A 291 7.43 -1.29 -15.39
CA VAL A 291 7.79 -0.07 -16.14
C VAL A 291 7.89 -0.34 -17.64
N SER A 292 7.78 0.71 -18.44
CA SER A 292 7.78 0.60 -19.91
C SER A 292 9.18 0.48 -20.52
N SER A 293 10.23 0.89 -19.78
CA SER A 293 11.61 0.92 -20.27
C SER A 293 12.61 0.70 -19.15
N GLU A 294 13.82 0.22 -19.49
CA GLU A 294 14.93 0.09 -18.55
C GLU A 294 15.35 1.44 -17.96
N GLN A 295 15.30 2.51 -18.76
CA GLN A 295 15.61 3.86 -18.28
C GLN A 295 14.65 4.32 -17.18
N ASP A 296 13.36 3.97 -17.28
CA ASP A 296 12.40 4.25 -16.23
C ASP A 296 12.64 3.39 -14.98
N ALA A 297 13.09 2.13 -15.15
CA ALA A 297 13.48 1.27 -14.04
C ALA A 297 14.67 1.86 -13.28
N VAL A 298 15.73 2.30 -13.97
CA VAL A 298 16.89 2.95 -13.37
C VAL A 298 16.48 4.20 -12.59
N LYS A 299 15.67 5.08 -13.20
CA LYS A 299 15.16 6.29 -12.53
C LYS A 299 14.37 5.96 -11.27
N PHE A 300 13.52 4.94 -11.35
CA PHE A 300 12.73 4.47 -10.23
C PHE A 300 13.64 3.91 -9.12
N PHE A 301 14.60 3.06 -9.47
CA PHE A 301 15.51 2.42 -8.51
C PHE A 301 16.43 3.44 -7.83
N ASN A 302 17.01 4.38 -8.57
CA ASN A 302 17.80 5.48 -8.00
C ASN A 302 17.00 6.30 -7.00
N LYS A 303 15.76 6.62 -7.35
CA LYS A 303 14.87 7.33 -6.44
C LYS A 303 14.55 6.50 -5.19
N LEU A 304 14.25 5.21 -5.36
CA LEU A 304 13.98 4.31 -4.26
C LEU A 304 15.16 4.28 -3.28
N ILE A 305 16.40 4.19 -3.76
CA ILE A 305 17.60 4.25 -2.92
C ILE A 305 17.65 5.57 -2.13
N LEU A 306 17.45 6.71 -2.79
CA LEU A 306 17.47 8.02 -2.12
C LEU A 306 16.39 8.12 -1.02
N ASP A 307 15.19 7.61 -1.29
CA ASP A 307 14.12 7.59 -0.30
C ASP A 307 14.43 6.64 0.87
N LEU A 308 15.10 5.50 0.62
CA LEU A 308 15.54 4.56 1.65
C LEU A 308 16.68 5.09 2.52
N LEU A 309 17.62 5.84 1.94
CA LEU A 309 18.68 6.54 2.66
C LEU A 309 18.09 7.66 3.54
N TYR A 310 17.10 8.39 3.03
CA TYR A 310 16.38 9.37 3.84
C TYR A 310 15.67 8.71 5.03
N LEU A 311 14.96 7.60 4.80
CA LEU A 311 14.33 6.84 5.89
C LEU A 311 15.37 6.36 6.92
N GLN A 312 16.54 5.91 6.46
CA GLN A 312 17.63 5.50 7.35
C GLN A 312 18.09 6.64 8.25
N ARG A 313 18.28 7.84 7.70
CA ARG A 313 18.64 9.03 8.48
C ARG A 313 17.60 9.33 9.56
N SER A 314 16.31 9.26 9.24
CA SER A 314 15.24 9.46 10.22
C SER A 314 15.26 8.40 11.32
N CYS A 315 15.45 7.13 10.97
CA CYS A 315 15.54 6.03 11.94
C CYS A 315 16.72 6.23 12.91
N PHE A 316 17.87 6.65 12.38
CA PHE A 316 19.06 6.93 13.18
C PHE A 316 18.86 8.11 14.14
N ALA A 317 18.19 9.17 13.70
CA ALA A 317 17.85 10.31 14.56
C ALA A 317 16.94 9.90 15.73
N ILE A 318 15.92 9.07 15.47
CA ILE A 318 15.03 8.53 16.50
C ILE A 318 15.84 7.69 17.50
N GLU A 319 16.70 6.81 17.01
CA GLU A 319 17.53 5.95 17.86
C GLU A 319 18.49 6.73 18.75
N ARG A 320 19.16 7.75 18.21
CA ARG A 320 20.02 8.64 19.02
C ARG A 320 19.25 9.28 20.17
N ASN A 321 17.98 9.66 19.94
CA ASN A 321 17.12 10.19 20.99
C ASN A 321 16.70 9.11 22.00
N MET A 322 16.50 7.86 21.57
CA MET A 322 16.18 6.75 22.48
C MET A 322 17.28 6.47 23.51
N TYR A 323 18.55 6.53 23.14
CA TYR A 323 19.65 6.35 24.10
C TYR A 323 19.70 7.44 25.17
N ARG A 324 19.24 8.66 24.86
CA ARG A 324 19.08 9.74 25.86
C ARG A 324 17.93 9.49 26.83
N LEU A 325 17.03 8.57 26.50
CA LEU A 325 15.88 8.15 27.30
C LEU A 325 16.11 6.76 27.93
N GLY A 326 17.30 6.53 28.52
CA GLY A 326 17.65 5.22 29.09
C GLY A 326 16.61 4.65 30.07
N HIS A 327 15.98 5.51 30.87
CA HIS A 327 14.90 5.15 31.79
C HIS A 327 13.65 4.56 31.08
N GLU A 328 13.38 4.96 29.84
CA GLU A 328 12.30 4.38 29.03
C GLU A 328 12.66 2.95 28.63
N ILE A 329 13.91 2.70 28.21
CA ILE A 329 14.39 1.38 27.79
C ILE A 329 14.31 0.36 28.94
N GLU A 330 14.60 0.78 30.17
CA GLU A 330 14.52 -0.07 31.36
C GLU A 330 13.09 -0.53 31.70
N GLN A 331 12.09 0.25 31.31
CA GLN A 331 10.68 -0.06 31.52
C GLN A 331 10.07 -0.87 30.36
N MET A 332 10.85 -1.16 29.32
CA MET A 332 10.40 -1.99 28.22
C MET A 332 10.36 -3.47 28.60
N LYS A 333 9.44 -4.20 27.98
CA LYS A 333 9.39 -5.66 28.03
C LYS A 333 10.67 -6.26 27.42
N PRO A 334 11.07 -7.48 27.80
CA PRO A 334 12.36 -8.05 27.43
C PRO A 334 12.67 -8.05 25.93
N LEU A 335 11.69 -8.35 25.07
CA LEU A 335 11.91 -8.35 23.62
C LEU A 335 12.24 -6.94 23.10
N MET A 336 11.48 -5.93 23.51
CA MET A 336 11.70 -4.53 23.08
C MET A 336 12.99 -3.96 23.67
N GLN A 337 13.26 -4.24 24.95
CA GLN A 337 14.51 -3.86 25.58
C GLN A 337 15.72 -4.45 24.83
N SER A 338 15.62 -5.71 24.37
CA SER A 338 16.70 -6.36 23.62
C SER A 338 17.00 -5.72 22.25
N MET A 339 16.15 -4.82 21.75
CA MET A 339 16.40 -4.05 20.53
C MET A 339 17.34 -2.84 20.77
N TRP A 340 17.59 -2.50 22.03
CA TRP A 340 18.52 -1.46 22.49
C TRP A 340 19.42 -1.99 23.62
N PRO A 341 20.42 -2.85 23.32
CA PRO A 341 21.44 -3.22 24.29
C PRO A 341 22.09 -1.97 24.92
N ARG A 342 22.36 -2.02 26.23
CA ARG A 342 23.02 -0.93 26.95
C ARG A 342 24.40 -0.69 26.34
N ILE A 343 24.67 0.56 25.95
CA ILE A 343 26.01 1.01 25.57
C ILE A 343 26.66 1.51 26.86
N GLU A 344 27.74 0.86 27.29
CA GLU A 344 28.39 1.15 28.59
C GLU A 344 29.01 2.57 28.64
N ASN A 345 29.33 3.18 27.49
CA ASN A 345 29.82 4.56 27.38
C ASN A 345 29.04 5.38 26.34
N ILE A 346 28.07 6.17 26.81
CA ILE A 346 27.26 7.08 25.96
C ILE A 346 28.13 8.23 25.41
N ASP A 347 29.15 8.68 26.16
CA ASP A 347 30.02 9.81 25.78
C ASP A 347 31.00 9.51 24.64
N GLU A 348 31.24 8.22 24.33
CA GLU A 348 32.08 7.82 23.20
C GLU A 348 31.31 7.80 21.87
N ILE A 349 29.99 7.98 21.89
CA ILE A 349 29.17 8.03 20.68
C ILE A 349 29.24 9.45 20.09
N ASN A 350 30.43 9.86 19.65
CA ASN A 350 30.66 11.17 19.07
C ASN A 350 30.20 11.17 17.60
N TYR A 351 28.89 11.35 17.38
CA TYR A 351 28.30 11.46 16.03
C TYR A 351 28.50 12.85 15.39
N ASP A 352 29.17 13.78 16.06
CA ASP A 352 29.33 15.15 15.56
C ASP A 352 30.38 15.27 14.43
N ASN A 353 31.24 14.26 14.23
CA ASN A 353 32.29 14.30 13.21
C ASN A 353 31.90 13.72 11.83
N ASP A 354 30.72 13.10 11.71
CA ASP A 354 30.32 12.37 10.49
C ASP A 354 29.35 13.16 9.58
N MET A 355 29.09 14.43 9.89
CA MET A 355 28.21 15.29 9.08
C MET A 355 28.88 15.94 7.86
N ASP A 356 30.20 15.82 7.71
CA ASP A 356 30.95 16.40 6.59
C ASP A 356 31.12 15.43 5.41
N MET A 357 30.10 14.63 5.08
CA MET A 357 29.99 14.14 3.71
C MET A 357 29.26 15.18 2.86
N GLU A 358 30.07 16.06 2.26
CA GLU A 358 29.68 16.74 1.01
C GLU A 358 29.01 15.72 0.08
N PRO A 359 27.92 16.10 -0.61
CA PRO A 359 27.32 15.21 -1.58
C PRO A 359 28.38 14.94 -2.66
N CYS A 360 28.83 13.70 -2.77
CA CYS A 360 29.57 13.27 -3.95
C CYS A 360 28.69 13.55 -5.17
N LEU A 361 29.08 14.59 -5.92
CA LEU A 361 28.50 15.02 -7.19
C LEU A 361 28.60 13.95 -8.27
#